data_AF-A0A1V2B0K0-F1
#
_entry.id   AF-A0A1V2B0K0-F1
#
_cell.length_a   1.000
_cell.length_b   1.000
_cell.length_c   1.000
_cell.angle_alpha   90.00
_cell.angle_beta   90.00
_cell.angle_gamma   90.00
#
_symmetry.space_group_name_H-M   'P 1'
#
loop_
_entity.id
_entity.type
_entity.pdbx_description
1 polymer ?
#
loop_
_entity_poly.entity_id
_entity_poly.type
_entity_poly.pdbx_seq_one_letter_code
_entity_poly.pdbx_strand_id
1 'polypeptide(L)'
;MWDQVRLSRSFLSGKLDVKVGVNDIFHDAGYRLSMNANVLKSYGYSRYDSRRGVVSVYYKFGKKVMPARERSGATETEQGRLNL
;
A
#
# COMPACT_ATOMS: atom_id res chain seq x y z
N MET A 1 15.57 -11.87 1.09
CA MET A 1 14.31 -11.08 1.10
C MET A 1 14.46 -9.94 2.11
N TRP A 2 15.30 -8.95 1.81
CA TRP A 2 15.54 -7.81 2.72
C TRP A 2 15.30 -6.45 2.05
N ASP A 3 15.18 -6.46 0.73
CA ASP A 3 15.09 -5.30 -0.14
C ASP A 3 13.78 -5.31 -0.94
N GLN A 4 13.07 -4.19 -0.90
CA GLN A 4 11.84 -3.97 -1.66
C GLN A 4 11.71 -2.48 -1.96
N VAL A 5 11.21 -2.14 -3.15
CA VAL A 5 10.85 -0.75 -3.51
C VAL A 5 9.38 -0.72 -3.88
N ARG A 6 8.67 0.28 -3.38
CA ARG A 6 7.27 0.55 -3.69
C ARG A 6 7.10 2.01 -4.08
N LEU A 7 6.43 2.26 -5.20
CA LEU A 7 6.07 3.58 -5.68
C LEU A 7 4.55 3.64 -5.83
N SER A 8 3.96 4.77 -5.46
CA SER A 8 2.53 5.02 -5.61
C SER A 8 2.28 6.42 -6.14
N ARG A 9 1.32 6.56 -7.05
CA ARG A 9 0.88 7.86 -7.55
C ARG A 9 -0.62 7.90 -7.71
N SER A 10 -1.20 9.02 -7.28
CA SER A 10 -2.61 9.33 -7.44
C SER A 10 -2.82 10.21 -8.66
N PHE A 11 -3.87 9.92 -9.42
CA PHE A 11 -4.32 10.61 -10.61
C PHE A 11 -5.82 10.92 -10.50
N LEU A 12 -6.36 11.66 -11.48
CA LEU A 12 -7.79 11.97 -11.58
C LEU A 12 -8.38 12.59 -10.31
N SER A 13 -7.70 13.59 -9.73
CA SER A 13 -8.10 14.24 -8.48
C SER A 13 -8.29 13.27 -7.31
N GLY A 14 -7.44 12.24 -7.24
CA GLY A 14 -7.47 11.22 -6.20
C GLY A 14 -8.49 10.10 -6.41
N LYS A 15 -9.03 9.99 -7.64
CA LYS A 15 -9.93 8.88 -8.02
C LYS A 15 -9.19 7.65 -8.50
N LEU A 16 -7.98 7.77 -9.04
CA LEU A 16 -7.19 6.65 -9.54
C LEU A 16 -5.87 6.58 -8.79
N ASP A 17 -5.62 5.49 -8.09
CA ASP A 17 -4.37 5.24 -7.38
C ASP A 17 -3.66 4.06 -8.03
N VAL A 18 -2.45 4.28 -8.54
CA VAL A 18 -1.60 3.25 -9.12
C VAL A 18 -0.41 3.01 -8.20
N LYS A 19 -0.16 1.74 -7.86
CA LYS A 19 0.96 1.31 -7.02
C LYS A 19 1.76 0.24 -7.75
N VAL A 20 3.08 0.38 -7.73
CA VAL A 20 4.02 -0.59 -8.29
C VAL A 20 5.03 -0.95 -7.21
N GLY A 21 5.28 -2.24 -7.02
CA GLY A 21 6.25 -2.75 -6.07
C GLY A 21 7.10 -3.85 -6.69
N VAL A 22 8.39 -3.86 -6.36
CA VAL A 22 9.33 -4.93 -6.73
C VAL A 22 10.06 -5.39 -5.48
N ASN A 23 10.14 -6.70 -5.30
CA ASN A 23 10.89 -7.34 -4.24
C ASN A 23 12.20 -7.93 -4.79
N ASP A 24 13.26 -7.96 -3.96
CA ASP A 24 14.56 -8.58 -4.25
C ASP A 24 15.27 -7.97 -5.48
N ILE A 25 15.50 -6.65 -5.42
CA ILE A 25 16.11 -5.84 -6.49
C ILE A 25 17.61 -6.13 -6.62
N PHE A 26 18.29 -6.43 -5.51
CA PHE A 26 19.72 -6.70 -5.49
C PHE A 26 20.08 -8.19 -5.68
N HIS A 27 19.07 -9.06 -5.84
CA HIS A 27 19.25 -10.50 -6.11
C HIS A 27 20.02 -11.28 -5.03
N ASP A 28 19.79 -10.94 -3.77
CA ASP A 28 20.52 -11.52 -2.64
C ASP A 28 19.77 -12.68 -1.98
N ALA A 29 18.75 -13.23 -2.63
CA ALA A 29 17.98 -14.33 -2.07
C ALA A 29 18.66 -15.70 -2.26
N GLY A 30 19.39 -16.12 -1.24
CA GLY A 30 19.89 -17.47 -1.11
C GLY A 30 20.78 -17.59 0.12
N TYR A 31 21.20 -18.81 0.42
CA TYR A 31 22.28 -19.03 1.37
C TYR A 31 23.25 -20.07 0.82
N ARG A 32 24.52 -19.93 1.20
CA ARG A 32 25.55 -20.93 0.98
C ARG A 32 26.03 -21.38 2.36
N LEU A 33 25.81 -22.63 2.69
CA LEU A 33 26.31 -23.26 3.91
C LEU A 33 27.51 -24.12 3.56
N SER A 34 28.61 -23.92 4.26
CA SER A 34 29.78 -24.80 4.22
C SER A 34 30.06 -25.22 5.65
N MET A 35 29.96 -26.52 5.94
CA MET A 35 30.36 -27.09 7.23
C MET A 35 31.57 -28.00 7.03
N ASN A 36 32.57 -27.81 7.88
CA ASN A 36 33.76 -28.64 7.98
C ASN A 36 33.80 -29.24 9.39
N ALA A 37 33.58 -30.55 9.50
CA ALA A 37 33.68 -31.29 10.75
C ALA A 37 34.60 -32.51 10.54
N ASN A 38 35.92 -32.30 10.70
CA ASN A 38 36.98 -33.29 10.46
C ASN A 38 36.90 -33.94 9.07
N VAL A 39 36.44 -35.19 8.98
CA VAL A 39 36.28 -35.93 7.71
C VAL A 39 35.03 -35.51 6.94
N LEU A 40 34.05 -34.91 7.62
CA LEU A 40 32.78 -34.53 7.00
C LEU A 40 32.85 -33.12 6.42
N LYS A 41 32.82 -33.05 5.10
CA LYS A 41 32.61 -31.82 4.33
C LYS A 41 31.19 -31.82 3.79
N SER A 42 30.36 -30.88 4.24
CA SER A 42 29.01 -30.70 3.70
C SER A 42 28.84 -29.31 3.10
N TYR A 43 28.26 -29.30 1.90
CA TYR A 43 27.97 -28.10 1.13
C TYR A 43 26.47 -28.04 0.85
N GLY A 44 25.83 -26.97 1.30
CA GLY A 44 24.42 -26.70 1.04
C GLY A 44 24.28 -25.38 0.31
N TYR A 45 23.44 -25.33 -0.71
CA TYR A 45 22.99 -24.07 -1.30
C TYR A 45 21.47 -24.12 -1.49
N SER A 46 20.82 -22.98 -1.30
CA SER A 46 19.42 -22.81 -1.65
C SER A 46 19.24 -21.49 -2.37
N ARG A 47 18.48 -21.51 -3.46
CA ARG A 47 18.04 -20.33 -4.19
C ARG A 47 16.55 -20.19 -3.96
N TYR A 48 16.13 -19.09 -3.34
CA TYR A 48 14.71 -18.80 -3.19
C TYR A 48 14.24 -18.08 -4.46
N ASP A 49 13.12 -18.50 -5.02
CA ASP A 49 12.43 -17.71 -6.04
C ASP A 49 11.87 -16.45 -5.36
N SER A 50 12.60 -15.35 -5.46
CA SER A 50 12.48 -14.18 -4.59
C SER A 50 12.02 -12.91 -5.29
N ARG A 51 12.11 -12.89 -6.62
CA ARG A 51 11.79 -11.71 -7.44
C ARG A 51 10.32 -11.69 -7.76
N ARG A 52 9.60 -10.77 -7.10
CA ARG A 52 8.17 -10.57 -7.34
C ARG A 52 7.88 -9.11 -7.65
N GLY A 53 7.33 -8.86 -8.84
CA GLY A 53 6.72 -7.59 -9.21
C GLY A 53 5.22 -7.61 -8.91
N VAL A 54 4.70 -6.52 -8.34
CA VAL A 54 3.27 -6.35 -8.06
C VAL A 54 2.82 -4.99 -8.60
N VAL A 55 1.74 -5.01 -9.39
CA VAL A 55 1.04 -3.79 -9.84
C VAL A 55 -0.35 -3.82 -9.25
N SER A 56 -0.77 -2.71 -8.64
CA SER A 56 -2.10 -2.56 -8.05
C SER A 56 -2.74 -1.27 -8.52
N VAL A 57 -3.98 -1.37 -9.01
CA VAL A 57 -4.75 -0.25 -9.53
C VAL A 57 -6.04 -0.15 -8.72
N TYR A 58 -6.30 1.02 -8.16
CA TYR A 58 -7.50 1.30 -7.38
C TYR A 58 -8.25 2.48 -8.00
N TYR A 59 -9.54 2.31 -8.25
CA TYR A 59 -10.39 3.37 -8.81
C TYR A 59 -11.62 3.63 -7.93
N LYS A 60 -11.84 4.89 -7.58
CA LYS A 60 -12.97 5.35 -6.76
C LYS A 60 -14.12 5.78 -7.67
N PHE A 61 -15.15 4.94 -7.72
CA PHE A 61 -16.41 5.25 -8.39
C PHE A 61 -17.25 6.22 -7.54
N GLY A 62 -18.05 7.06 -8.21
CA GLY A 62 -18.98 7.99 -7.56
C GLY A 62 -18.44 9.42 -7.35
N LYS A 63 -19.27 10.26 -6.71
CA LYS A 63 -18.93 11.62 -6.30
C LYS A 63 -18.31 11.58 -4.91
N LYS A 64 -17.38 12.50 -4.62
CA LYS A 64 -16.86 12.69 -3.26
C LYS A 64 -18.05 13.02 -2.37
N VAL A 65 -18.26 12.26 -1.30
CA VAL A 65 -19.32 12.53 -0.34
C VAL A 65 -19.02 13.90 0.26
N MET A 66 -19.73 14.93 -0.22
CA MET A 66 -19.70 16.23 0.43
C MET A 66 -20.54 16.09 1.70
N PRO A 67 -20.09 16.64 2.84
CA PRO A 67 -20.90 16.67 4.05
C PRO A 67 -22.28 17.22 3.69
N ALA A 68 -23.33 16.57 4.20
CA ALA A 68 -24.70 16.98 3.94
C ALA A 68 -24.84 18.46 4.31
N ARG A 69 -25.32 19.29 3.37
CA ARG A 69 -25.65 20.69 3.67
C ARG A 69 -26.67 20.68 4.80
N GLU A 70 -26.29 21.16 5.97
CA GLU A 70 -27.22 21.41 7.06
C GLU A 70 -28.30 22.35 6.50
N ARG A 71 -29.51 21.82 6.31
CA ARG A 71 -30.68 22.64 6.00
C ARG A 71 -31.12 23.19 7.33
N SER A 72 -30.86 24.47 7.56
CA SER A 72 -31.50 25.21 8.62
C SER A 72 -33.01 25.10 8.44
N GLY A 73 -33.66 24.29 9.27
CA GLY A 73 -35.09 24.10 9.24
C GLY A 73 -35.82 25.34 9.75
N ALA A 74 -37.10 25.48 9.43
CA ALA A 74 -37.94 26.61 9.85
C ALA A 74 -37.88 26.89 11.36
N THR A 75 -37.65 25.87 12.18
CA THR A 75 -37.51 25.95 13.64
C THR A 75 -36.34 26.82 14.11
N GLU A 76 -35.21 26.84 13.39
CA GLU A 76 -34.06 27.70 13.73
C GLU A 76 -34.36 29.17 13.46
N THR A 77 -35.17 29.44 12.43
CA THR A 77 -35.63 30.79 12.10
C THR A 77 -36.63 31.31 13.14
N GLU A 78 -37.44 30.43 13.72
CA GLU A 78 -38.38 30.76 14.81
C GLU A 78 -37.67 30.99 16.16
N GLN A 79 -36.63 30.21 16.47
CA GLN A 79 -35.81 30.45 17.68
C GLN A 79 -35.11 31.82 17.66
N GLY A 80 -34.67 32.29 16.49
CA GLY A 80 -34.10 33.64 16.36
C GLY A 80 -35.10 34.78 16.61
N ARG A 81 -36.41 34.50 16.54
CA ARG A 81 -37.48 35.48 16.76
C ARG A 81 -37.94 35.57 18.21
N LEU A 82 -37.61 34.58 19.04
CA LEU A 82 -37.97 34.55 20.47
C LEU A 82 -36.96 35.29 21.35
N ASN A 83 -35.86 35.81 20.78
CA ASN A 83 -34.79 36.53 21.48
C ASN A 83 -34.74 38.03 21.15
N LEU A 84 -35.83 38.63 20.65
CA LEU A 84 -36.03 40.07 20.47
C LEU A 84 -37.12 40.55 21.43
#